data_AF-A0A5E4N065-F1
#
_entry.id   AF-A0A5E4N065-F1
#
_cell.length_a   1.000
_cell.length_b   1.000
_cell.length_c   1.000
_cell.angle_alpha   90.00
_cell.angle_beta   90.00
_cell.angle_gamma   90.00
#
_symmetry.space_group_name_H-M   'P 1'
#
loop_
_entity.id
_entity.type
_entity.pdbx_description
1 polymer ?
#
loop_
_entity_poly.entity_id
_entity_poly.type
_entity_poly.pdbx_seq_one_letter_code
_entity_poly.pdbx_strand_id
1 'polypeptide(L)' 'MSSKKTFKIKQKLAKKMKQNRPIPQWIRMRTGNTIRYNAKRRHWRRTKLKLFGMVINKSKLQLQTRLVDKLYSTATS' A
#
# COMPACT_ATOMS: atom_id res chain seq x y z
N MET A 1 -2.13 -17.25 0.83
CA MET A 1 -1.20 -16.09 0.88
C MET A 1 0.14 -16.57 0.32
N SER A 2 0.76 -15.88 -0.66
CA SER A 2 2.08 -16.31 -1.15
C SER A 2 3.14 -16.27 -0.03
N SER A 3 3.92 -17.35 0.10
CA SER A 3 4.87 -17.59 1.19
C SER A 3 6.10 -16.67 1.13
N LYS A 4 6.67 -16.48 -0.08
CA LYS A 4 7.88 -15.67 -0.29
C LYS A 4 7.53 -14.18 -0.33
N LYS A 5 7.96 -13.41 0.69
CA LYS A 5 7.75 -11.96 0.81
C LYS A 5 8.99 -11.28 1.40
N THR A 6 9.30 -10.07 0.94
CA THR A 6 10.36 -9.25 1.54
C THR A 6 9.97 -8.76 2.93
N PHE A 7 10.96 -8.45 3.77
CA PHE A 7 10.75 -7.97 5.13
C PHE A 7 9.88 -6.70 5.20
N LYS A 8 10.11 -5.74 4.29
CA LYS A 8 9.32 -4.51 4.19
C LYS A 8 7.82 -4.78 3.94
N ILE A 9 7.50 -5.79 3.11
CA ILE A 9 6.11 -6.20 2.87
C ILE A 9 5.53 -6.85 4.12
N LYS A 10 6.29 -7.73 4.79
CA LYS A 10 5.85 -8.39 6.03
C LYS A 10 5.52 -7.38 7.12
N GLN A 11 6.37 -6.37 7.36
CA GLN A 11 6.09 -5.31 8.33
C GLN A 11 4.80 -4.54 8.01
N LYS A 12 4.56 -4.19 6.74
CA LYS A 12 3.34 -3.48 6.33
C LYS A 12 2.09 -4.32 6.53
N LEU A 13 2.16 -5.60 6.16
CA LEU A 13 1.06 -6.54 6.39
C LEU A 13 0.75 -6.63 7.89
N ALA A 14 1.76 -6.82 8.73
CA ALA A 14 1.60 -6.87 10.18
C ALA A 14 0.99 -5.57 10.74
N LYS A 15 1.45 -4.39 10.29
CA LYS A 15 0.89 -3.09 10.69
C LYS A 15 -0.59 -2.98 10.29
N LYS A 16 -0.94 -3.37 9.06
CA LYS A 16 -2.32 -3.31 8.56
C LYS A 16 -3.24 -4.31 9.25
N MET A 17 -2.73 -5.45 9.70
CA MET A 17 -3.46 -6.36 10.58
C MET A 17 -3.74 -5.72 11.94
N LYS A 18 -2.71 -5.16 12.60
CA LYS A 18 -2.85 -4.50 13.91
C LYS A 18 -3.81 -3.30 13.90
N GLN A 19 -3.86 -2.55 12.79
CA GLN A 19 -4.77 -1.41 12.60
C GLN A 19 -6.24 -1.83 12.43
N ASN A 20 -6.52 -3.05 11.97
CA ASN A 20 -7.85 -3.49 11.60
C ASN A 20 -8.70 -4.01 12.77
N ARG A 21 -8.61 -3.36 13.92
CA ARG A 21 -9.28 -3.74 15.17
C ARG A 21 -10.50 -2.85 15.46
N PRO A 22 -11.52 -3.36 16.17
CA PRO A 22 -12.61 -2.54 16.69
C PRO A 22 -12.10 -1.54 17.76
N ILE A 23 -12.91 -0.52 18.06
CA ILE A 23 -12.60 0.44 19.11
C ILE A 23 -12.81 -0.21 20.47
N PRO A 24 -11.87 -0.06 21.43
CA PRO A 24 -12.05 -0.52 22.81
C PRO A 24 -13.26 0.13 23.50
N GLN A 25 -13.96 -0.64 24.35
CA GLN A 25 -15.19 -0.19 24.99
C GLN A 25 -14.98 1.05 25.88
N TRP A 26 -13.90 1.10 26.65
CA TRP A 26 -13.60 2.23 27.54
C TRP A 26 -13.43 3.56 26.81
N ILE A 27 -13.02 3.54 25.52
CA ILE A 27 -12.94 4.77 24.72
C ILE A 27 -14.34 5.36 24.50
N ARG A 28 -15.36 4.51 24.30
CA ARG A 28 -16.75 4.97 24.13
C ARG A 28 -17.30 5.63 25.39
N MET A 29 -16.79 5.24 26.55
CA MET A 29 -17.23 5.76 27.86
C MET A 29 -16.54 7.08 28.25
N ARG A 30 -15.57 7.58 27.46
CA ARG A 30 -14.92 8.86 27.75
C ARG A 30 -15.88 10.03 27.50
N THR A 31 -15.95 10.94 28.46
CA THR A 31 -16.75 12.18 28.36
C THR A 31 -16.31 13.02 27.16
N GLY A 32 -17.27 13.59 26.43
CA GLY A 32 -17.01 14.42 25.25
C GLY A 32 -16.51 13.67 24.01
N ASN A 33 -16.49 12.34 24.02
CA ASN A 33 -16.06 11.56 22.87
C ASN A 33 -17.18 11.41 21.82
N THR A 34 -16.91 11.83 20.58
CA THR A 34 -17.83 11.68 19.43
C THR A 34 -17.62 10.37 18.65
N ILE A 35 -16.55 9.63 18.93
CA ILE A 35 -16.13 8.46 18.14
C ILE A 35 -16.92 7.21 18.55
N ARG A 36 -17.79 6.70 17.67
CA ARG A 36 -18.61 5.49 17.91
C ARG A 36 -18.00 4.19 17.37
N TYR A 37 -17.37 4.25 16.19
CA TYR A 37 -16.78 3.10 15.50
C TYR A 37 -15.53 3.48 14.71
N ASN A 38 -14.72 2.47 14.33
CA ASN A 38 -13.50 2.68 13.56
C ASN A 38 -13.85 2.82 12.07
N ALA A 39 -13.99 4.06 11.59
CA ALA A 39 -14.29 4.37 10.19
C ALA A 39 -13.22 3.86 9.21
N LYS A 40 -11.97 3.67 9.66
CA LYS A 40 -10.85 3.20 8.83
C LYS A 40 -10.68 1.67 8.86
N ARG A 41 -11.61 0.94 9.48
CA ARG A 41 -11.60 -0.53 9.50
C ARG A 41 -11.84 -1.06 8.08
N ARG A 42 -11.17 -2.14 7.73
CA ARG A 42 -11.10 -2.66 6.36
C ARG A 42 -11.51 -4.14 6.30
N HIS A 43 -12.39 -4.48 5.36
CA HIS A 43 -12.67 -5.88 5.03
C HIS A 43 -11.87 -6.34 3.81
N TRP A 44 -11.27 -7.54 3.87
CA TRP A 44 -10.32 -8.01 2.86
C TRP A 44 -10.96 -8.38 1.51
N ARG A 45 -12.26 -8.73 1.50
CA ARG A 45 -12.99 -8.97 0.24
C ARG A 45 -13.35 -7.67 -0.45
N ARG A 46 -13.79 -6.65 0.29
CA ARG A 46 -14.27 -5.37 -0.26
C ARG A 46 -13.16 -4.43 -0.72
N THR A 47 -12.05 -4.32 0.02
CA THR A 47 -10.96 -3.38 -0.33
C THR A 47 -9.57 -4.01 -0.18
N LYS A 48 -8.75 -3.90 -1.23
CA LYS A 48 -7.42 -4.51 -1.33
C LYS A 48 -6.30 -3.57 -0.87
N LEU A 49 -5.20 -4.15 -0.39
CA LEU A 49 -4.01 -3.40 0.02
C LEU A 49 -3.14 -3.09 -1.21
N LYS A 50 -2.83 -1.82 -1.43
CA LYS A 50 -1.89 -1.38 -2.48
C LYS A 50 -0.44 -1.64 -2.04
N LEU A 51 0.07 -2.86 -2.28
CA LEU A 51 1.41 -3.29 -1.87
C LEU A 51 2.45 -3.26 -3.02
N PHE A 52 2.01 -3.15 -4.28
CA PHE A 52 2.84 -3.41 -5.46
C PHE A 52 3.70 -2.21 -5.91
N GLY A 53 3.21 -0.98 -5.77
CA GLY A 53 3.90 0.26 -6.21
C GLY A 53 5.15 0.67 -5.42
N MET A 54 5.72 -0.25 -4.64
CA MET A 54 6.84 0.02 -3.73
C MET A 54 8.07 -0.87 -3.97
N VAL A 55 7.98 -1.77 -4.96
CA VAL A 55 9.06 -2.67 -5.38
C VAL A 55 9.71 -2.20 -6.69
N ILE A 56 9.03 -1.34 -7.46
CA ILE A 56 9.61 -0.76 -8.67
C ILE A 56 10.61 0.32 -8.27
N ASN A 57 11.89 -0.04 -8.33
CA ASN A 57 12.97 0.94 -8.32
C ASN A 57 12.87 1.69 -9.66
N LYS A 58 12.42 2.95 -9.65
CA LYS A 58 12.25 3.78 -10.87
C LYS A 58 13.53 3.83 -11.73
N SER A 59 14.69 3.50 -11.18
CA SER A 59 15.97 3.42 -11.89
C SER A 59 16.02 2.39 -13.02
N LYS A 60 15.30 1.26 -12.93
CA LYS A 60 15.29 0.24 -14.03
C LYS A 60 14.33 0.58 -15.17
N LEU A 61 13.25 1.33 -14.89
CA LEU A 61 12.33 1.80 -15.93
C LEU A 61 12.91 2.95 -16.76
N GLN A 62 13.80 3.76 -16.19
CA GLN A 62 14.44 4.86 -16.93
C GLN A 62 15.47 4.42 -17.95
N LEU A 63 16.08 3.23 -17.80
CA LEU A 63 17.07 2.72 -18.77
C LEU A 63 16.42 2.09 -20.00
N GLN A 64 15.21 1.53 -19.87
CA GLN A 64 14.48 1.04 -21.02
C GLN A 64 13.88 2.17 -21.85
N THR A 65 13.26 3.19 -21.23
CA THR A 65 12.61 4.29 -21.96
C THR A 65 13.61 5.15 -22.75
N ARG A 66 14.80 5.42 -22.21
CA ARG A 66 15.84 6.24 -22.88
C ARG A 66 16.38 5.60 -24.17
N LEU A 67 16.35 4.27 -24.29
CA LEU A 67 16.77 3.59 -25.51
C LEU A 67 15.69 3.67 -26.59
N VAL A 68 14.42 3.62 -26.20
CA VAL A 68 13.29 3.79 -27.14
C VAL A 68 13.25 5.23 -27.66
N ASP A 69 13.43 6.22 -26.78
CA ASP A 69 13.44 7.64 -27.16
C ASP A 69 14.59 7.98 -28.14
N LYS A 70 15.76 7.36 -27.97
CA LYS A 70 16.90 7.50 -28.90
C LYS A 70 16.64 6.86 -30.26
N LEU A 71 15.98 5.71 -30.31
CA LEU A 71 15.69 4.98 -31.55
C LEU A 71 14.57 5.65 -32.36
N TYR A 72 13.60 6.29 -31.70
CA TYR A 72 12.52 7.00 -32.38
C TYR A 72 12.94 8.40 -32.88
N SER A 73 13.91 9.06 -32.24
CA SER A 73 14.41 10.38 -32.68
C SER A 73 15.25 10.32 -33.97
N THR A 74 15.80 9.16 -34.32
CA THR A 74 16.61 8.97 -35.55
C THR A 74 15.77 8.51 -36.75
N ALA A 75 14.49 8.21 -36.56
CA ALA A 75 13.59 7.71 -37.61
C ALA A 75 12.67 8.80 -38.20
N THR A 76 12.74 10.04 -37.70
CA THR A 76 11.93 11.19 -38.13
C THR A 76 12.80 12.34 -38.70
N SER A 77 13.86 12.02 -39.43
CA SER A 77 14.62 12.96 -40.27
C SER A 77 14.75 12.40 -41.68
#